data_AF-A0A7V9DJM2-F1
#
_entry.id   AF-A0A7V9DJM2-F1
#
_cell.length_a   1.000
_cell.length_b   1.000
_cell.length_c   1.000
_cell.angle_alpha   90.00
_cell.angle_beta   90.00
_cell.angle_gamma   90.00
#
_symmetry.space_group_name_H-M   'P 1'
#
loop_
_entity.id
_entity.type
_entity.pdbx_description
1 polymer ?
#
loop_
_entity_poly.entity_id
_entity_poly.type
_entity_poly.pdbx_seq_one_letter_code
_entity_poly.pdbx_strand_id
1 'polypeptide(L)' 'MPIYALGDLVPSIHPDAYVHPDAVIIGDVTVGAESSVWPTAVLRGDDG' A
#
# COMPACT_ATOMS: atom_id res chain seq x y z
N MET A 1 -6.62 8.44 2.32
CA MET A 1 -5.68 7.36 1.96
C MET A 1 -5.38 6.54 3.21
N PRO A 2 -6.03 5.39 3.38
CA PRO A 2 -5.77 4.47 4.48
C PRO A 2 -4.48 3.66 4.24
N ILE A 3 -3.34 4.28 4.55
CA ILE A 3 -2.01 3.65 4.57
C ILE A 3 -1.61 3.47 6.04
N TYR A 4 -1.36 2.24 6.46
CA TYR A 4 -1.14 1.90 7.86
C TYR A 4 0.14 1.10 8.07
N ALA A 5 0.90 1.45 9.11
CA ALA A 5 1.98 0.61 9.60
C ALA A 5 1.42 -0.61 10.35
N LEU A 6 2.16 -1.72 10.32
CA LEU A 6 1.94 -2.91 11.14
C LEU A 6 3.19 -3.16 11.99
N GLY A 7 3.18 -2.68 13.24
CA GLY A 7 4.39 -2.64 14.05
C GLY A 7 5.45 -1.74 13.40
N ASP A 8 6.62 -2.30 13.13
CA ASP A 8 7.72 -1.60 12.44
C ASP A 8 7.62 -1.67 10.91
N LEU A 9 6.65 -2.40 10.36
CA LEU A 9 6.45 -2.57 8.92
C LEU A 9 5.64 -1.41 8.36
N VAL A 10 6.25 -0.62 7.47
CA VAL A 10 5.64 0.56 6.85
C VAL A 10 5.58 0.36 5.34
N PRO A 11 4.43 0.57 4.68
CA PRO A 11 4.35 0.50 3.23
C PRO A 11 5.33 1.46 2.54
N SER A 12 6.06 0.94 1.55
CA SER A 12 6.93 1.72 0.67
C SER A 12 6.22 1.96 -0.66
N ILE A 13 5.90 3.21 -0.97
CA ILE A 13 5.14 3.58 -2.17
C ILE A 13 6.00 4.53 -3.00
N HIS A 14 6.30 4.14 -4.24
CA HIS A 14 7.01 5.00 -5.17
C HIS A 14 6.17 6.26 -5.51
N PRO A 15 6.78 7.47 -5.64
CA PRO A 15 6.04 8.69 -5.94
C PRO A 15 5.27 8.66 -7.27
N ASP A 16 5.74 7.87 -8.23
CA ASP A 16 5.06 7.70 -9.53
C ASP A 16 3.94 6.65 -9.49
N ALA A 17 3.69 6.02 -8.34
CA ALA A 17 2.58 5.08 -8.18
C ALA A 17 1.27 5.83 -7.92
N TYR A 18 0.18 5.28 -8.47
CA TYR A 18 -1.16 5.76 -8.18
C TYR A 18 -1.83 4.88 -7.11
N VAL A 19 -2.30 5.51 -6.02
CA VAL A 19 -3.13 4.85 -5.00
C VAL A 19 -4.45 5.59 -4.89
N HIS A 20 -5.54 4.93 -5.24
CA HIS A 20 -6.87 5.50 -5.10
C HIS A 20 -7.17 5.81 -3.61
N PRO A 21 -7.85 6.93 -3.27
CA PRO A 21 -8.13 7.31 -1.88
C PRO A 21 -8.85 6.25 -1.03
N ASP A 22 -9.64 5.39 -1.68
CA ASP A 22 -10.42 4.30 -1.07
C ASP A 22 -9.69 2.93 -1.05
N ALA A 23 -8.45 2.86 -1.51
CA ALA A 23 -7.62 1.65 -1.40
C ALA A 23 -6.93 1.59 -0.03
N VAL A 24 -6.78 0.38 0.52
CA VAL A 24 -6.15 0.14 1.84
C VAL A 24 -4.81 -0.56 1.66
N ILE A 25 -3.75 -0.03 2.26
CA ILE A 25 -2.39 -0.60 2.23
C ILE A 25 -1.84 -0.72 3.65
N ILE A 26 -1.45 -1.93 4.07
CA ILE A 26 -1.04 -2.24 5.45
C ILE A 26 0.25 -3.06 5.46
N GLY A 27 1.22 -2.66 6.29
CA GLY A 27 2.37 -3.47 6.65
C GLY A 27 3.46 -3.57 5.59
N ASP A 28 4.05 -4.76 5.42
CA ASP A 28 5.18 -4.99 4.50
C ASP A 28 4.70 -5.07 3.04
N VAL A 29 4.48 -3.89 2.45
CA VAL A 29 4.02 -3.73 1.08
C VAL A 29 4.95 -2.78 0.33
N THR A 30 5.44 -3.20 -0.83
CA THR A 30 6.15 -2.34 -1.78
C THR A 30 5.31 -2.11 -3.03
N VAL A 31 5.00 -0.85 -3.33
CA VAL A 31 4.36 -0.42 -4.58
C VAL A 31 5.40 0.27 -5.46
N GLY A 32 5.75 -0.38 -6.57
CA GLY A 32 6.77 0.11 -7.51
C GLY A 32 6.31 1.30 -8.36
N ALA A 33 7.26 1.89 -9.09
CA ALA A 33 6.98 2.95 -10.06
C ALA A 33 5.92 2.51 -11.09
N GLU A 34 5.08 3.46 -11.52
CA GLU A 34 4.02 3.26 -12.53
C GLU A 34 2.96 2.19 -12.18
N SER A 35 2.96 1.69 -10.94
CA SER A 35 1.92 0.78 -10.44
C SER A 35 0.66 1.55 -10.06
N SER A 36 -0.50 0.87 -10.13
CA SER A 36 -1.79 1.46 -9.77
C SER A 36 -2.59 0.56 -8.84
N VAL A 37 -3.08 1.12 -7.73
CA VAL A 37 -4.00 0.47 -6.78
C VAL A 37 -5.35 1.16 -6.83
N TRP A 38 -6.39 0.42 -7.19
CA TRP A 38 -7.72 0.93 -7.53
C TRP A 38 -8.70 0.86 -6.35
N PRO A 39 -9.87 1.52 -6.42
CA PRO A 39 -10.83 1.56 -5.31
C PRO A 39 -11.12 0.18 -4.74
N THR A 40 -11.27 0.09 -3.41
CA THR A 40 -11.62 -1.15 -2.67
C THR A 40 -10.58 -2.27 -2.69
N ALA A 41 -9.42 -2.09 -3.33
CA ALA A 41 -8.31 -3.02 -3.21
C ALA A 41 -7.72 -2.97 -1.78
N VAL A 42 -7.36 -4.14 -1.26
CA VAL A 42 -6.69 -4.30 0.04
C VAL A 42 -5.37 -5.02 -0.17
N LEU A 43 -4.26 -4.33 0.09
CA LEU A 43 -2.93 -4.93 0.14
C LEU A 43 -2.53 -5.00 1.61
N ARG A 44 -2.33 -6.21 2.11
CA ARG A 44 -1.97 -6.45 3.51
C ARG A 44 -0.80 -7.42 3.55
N GLY A 45 0.37 -6.90 3.87
CA GLY A 45 1.57 -7.69 4.17
C GLY A 45 1.74 -7.80 5.67
N ASP A 46 1.29 -8.91 6.26
CA ASP A 46 1.39 -9.21 7.69
C ASP A 46 2.46 -10.26 8.00
N ASP A 47 2.27 -11.49 7.51
CA ASP A 47 3.11 -12.64 7.80
C ASP A 47 3.06 -13.63 6.60
N GLY A 48 4.21 -14.07 6.08
CA GLY A 48 4.29 -15.00 4.94
C GLY A 48 5.71 -15.24 4.42
#